data_AF-A0A919QFH3-F1
#
_entry.id   AF-A0A919QFH3-F1
#
_cell.length_a   1.000
_cell.length_b   1.000
_cell.length_c   1.000
_cell.angle_alpha   90.00
_cell.angle_beta   90.00
_cell.angle_gamma   90.00
#
_symmetry.space_group_name_H-M   'P 1'
#
loop_
_entity.id
_entity.type
_entity.pdbx_description
1 polymer ?
#
loop_
_entity_poly.entity_id
_entity_poly.type
_entity_poly.pdbx_seq_one_letter_code
_entity_poly.pdbx_strand_id
1 'polypeptide(L)'
;MSREETIGHLLDDRLHAVSVVFGRILGEGVTIDPESDFFLLGGHSLLVIEAIAELRDRYGLQVPARQFLQDARVSAVAEACTRLDHTAGDRR
;
A
#
# COMPACT_ATOMS: atom_id res chain seq x y z
N MET A 1 -3.68 25.07 12.61
CA MET A 1 -3.12 24.00 11.76
C MET A 1 -4.25 23.00 11.56
N SER A 2 -4.82 23.02 10.36
CA SER A 2 -6.19 22.59 10.07
C SER A 2 -6.25 21.09 9.77
N ARG A 3 -7.36 20.45 10.18
CA ARG A 3 -7.63 19.01 10.06
C ARG A 3 -7.47 18.46 8.64
N GLU A 4 -7.60 19.30 7.62
CA GLU A 4 -7.40 18.96 6.20
C GLU A 4 -5.93 18.69 5.83
N GLU A 5 -4.98 19.40 6.43
CA GLU A 5 -3.55 19.27 6.13
C GLU A 5 -2.97 17.96 6.69
N THR A 6 -3.53 17.49 7.82
CA THR A 6 -3.17 16.20 8.42
C THR A 6 -3.65 15.00 7.58
N ILE A 7 -4.80 15.11 6.92
CA ILE A 7 -5.34 14.02 6.09
C ILE A 7 -4.57 13.93 4.77
N GLY A 8 -4.21 15.07 4.16
CA GLY A 8 -3.38 15.11 2.96
C GLY A 8 -2.02 14.44 3.17
N HIS A 9 -1.28 14.84 4.21
CA HIS A 9 0.03 14.27 4.52
C HIS A 9 -0.02 12.76 4.77
N LEU A 10 -1.07 12.27 5.43
CA LEU A 10 -1.26 10.83 5.65
C LEU A 10 -1.54 10.05 4.38
N LEU A 11 -2.24 10.64 3.41
CA LEU A 11 -2.43 10.00 2.11
C LEU A 11 -1.12 9.97 1.32
N ASP A 12 -0.33 11.06 1.34
CA ASP A 12 1.01 11.11 0.75
C ASP A 12 1.94 10.03 1.35
N ASP A 13 1.95 9.86 2.68
CA ASP A 13 2.74 8.82 3.35
C ASP A 13 2.34 7.40 2.90
N ARG A 14 1.03 7.14 2.81
CA ARG A 14 0.50 5.84 2.36
C ARG A 14 0.79 5.60 0.89
N LEU A 15 0.64 6.63 0.05
CA LEU A 15 0.95 6.59 -1.36
C LEU A 15 2.42 6.22 -1.58
N HIS A 16 3.32 6.91 -0.88
CA HIS A 16 4.74 6.61 -0.92
C HIS A 16 5.05 5.17 -0.50
N ALA A 17 4.45 4.70 0.61
CA ALA A 17 4.63 3.33 1.09
C ALA A 17 4.21 2.29 0.04
N VAL A 18 3.04 2.47 -0.59
CA VAL A 18 2.55 1.58 -1.65
C VAL A 18 3.47 1.60 -2.86
N SER A 19 3.90 2.78 -3.32
CA SER A 19 4.82 2.87 -4.45
C SER A 19 6.12 2.12 -4.22
N VAL A 20 6.70 2.26 -3.02
CA VAL A 20 7.94 1.57 -2.65
C VAL A 20 7.75 0.06 -2.62
N VAL A 21 6.66 -0.44 -2.02
CA VAL A 21 6.38 -1.88 -1.97
C VAL A 21 6.18 -2.46 -3.38
N PHE A 22 5.43 -1.76 -4.24
CA PHE A 22 5.20 -2.21 -5.62
C PHE A 22 6.51 -2.31 -6.39
N GLY A 23 7.36 -1.29 -6.35
CA GLY A 23 8.65 -1.32 -7.02
C GLY A 23 9.57 -2.44 -6.53
N ARG A 24 9.53 -2.76 -5.23
CA ARG A 24 10.32 -3.87 -4.66
C ARG A 24 9.85 -5.24 -5.15
N ILE A 25 8.54 -5.42 -5.28
CA ILE A 25 7.92 -6.72 -5.60
C ILE A 25 7.89 -6.98 -7.11
N LEU A 26 7.62 -5.95 -7.91
CA LEU A 26 7.57 -6.05 -9.37
C LEU A 26 8.97 -6.10 -10.00
N GLY A 27 9.99 -5.62 -9.28
CA GLY A 27 11.39 -5.71 -9.68
C GLY A 27 11.96 -4.42 -10.27
N GLU A 28 13.26 -4.45 -10.59
CA GLU A 28 14.01 -3.29 -11.05
C GLU A 28 13.57 -2.86 -12.47
N GLY A 29 13.40 -1.55 -12.68
CA GLY A 29 13.08 -0.96 -13.99
C GLY A 29 11.60 -0.62 -14.21
N VAL A 30 10.75 -0.82 -13.21
CA VAL A 30 9.32 -0.44 -13.28
C VAL A 30 9.13 0.96 -12.69
N THR A 31 8.59 1.88 -13.48
CA THR A 31 8.15 3.20 -12.99
C THR A 31 6.81 3.06 -12.29
N ILE A 32 6.74 3.53 -11.04
CA ILE A 32 5.54 3.45 -10.21
C ILE A 32 4.98 4.86 -10.02
N ASP A 33 3.83 5.10 -10.64
CA ASP A 33 3.04 6.33 -10.55
C ASP A 33 1.76 6.07 -9.73
N PRO A 34 1.07 7.12 -9.24
CA PRO A 34 -0.18 6.95 -8.49
C PRO A 34 -1.25 6.16 -9.27
N GLU A 35 -1.26 6.28 -10.60
CA GLU A 35 -2.21 5.61 -11.49
C GLU A 35 -1.68 4.28 -12.03
N SER A 36 -0.48 3.85 -11.61
CA SER A 36 0.08 2.56 -12.01
C SER A 36 -0.71 1.41 -11.39
N ASP A 37 -1.29 0.57 -12.25
CA ASP A 37 -2.00 -0.63 -11.83
C ASP A 37 -1.02 -1.81 -11.65
N PHE A 38 -1.11 -2.47 -10.50
CA PHE A 38 -0.23 -3.60 -10.14
C PHE A 38 -0.24 -4.72 -11.17
N PHE A 39 -1.40 -5.08 -11.72
CA PHE A 39 -1.53 -6.19 -12.67
C PHE A 39 -1.03 -5.81 -14.06
N LEU A 40 -1.24 -4.55 -14.48
CA LEU A 40 -0.68 -4.04 -15.73
C LEU A 40 0.85 -4.01 -15.73
N LEU A 41 1.45 -3.83 -14.54
CA LEU A 41 2.89 -3.86 -14.36
C LEU A 41 3.48 -5.27 -14.19
N GLY A 42 2.66 -6.33 -14.33
CA GLY A 42 3.11 -7.73 -14.25
C GLY A 42 2.90 -8.39 -12.89
N GLY A 43 2.19 -7.72 -11.97
CA GLY A 43 1.78 -8.30 -10.69
C GLY A 43 0.80 -9.46 -10.85
N HIS A 44 0.78 -10.38 -9.89
CA HIS A 44 -0.15 -11.51 -9.85
C HIS A 44 -0.55 -11.86 -8.42
N SER A 45 -1.50 -12.77 -8.24
CA SER A 45 -2.17 -13.03 -6.96
C SER A 45 -1.21 -13.34 -5.80
N LEU A 46 -0.13 -14.09 -6.05
CA LEU A 46 0.89 -14.35 -5.02
C LEU A 46 1.62 -13.08 -4.59
N LEU A 47 1.98 -12.22 -5.54
CA LEU A 47 2.63 -10.94 -5.27
C LEU A 47 1.70 -9.95 -4.56
N VAL A 48 0.37 -10.07 -4.73
CA VAL A 48 -0.60 -9.30 -3.94
C VAL A 48 -0.52 -9.66 -2.46
N ILE A 49 -0.42 -10.96 -2.14
CA ILE A 49 -0.29 -11.41 -0.75
C ILE A 49 1.02 -10.91 -0.14
N GLU A 50 2.10 -10.96 -0.92
CA GLU A 50 3.41 -10.42 -0.52
C GLU A 50 3.35 -8.90 -0.29
N ALA A 51 2.71 -8.14 -1.19
CA ALA A 51 2.54 -6.69 -1.06
C ALA A 51 1.77 -6.32 0.20
N ILE A 52 0.67 -7.03 0.49
CA ILE A 52 -0.13 -6.79 1.70
C ILE A 52 0.69 -7.11 2.97
N ALA A 53 1.48 -8.18 2.96
CA ALA A 53 2.34 -8.52 4.08
C ALA A 53 3.45 -7.47 4.30
N GLU A 54 4.08 -7.01 3.24
CA GLU A 54 5.16 -6.02 3.28
C GLU A 54 4.66 -4.63 3.74
N LEU A 55 3.48 -4.20 3.27
CA LEU A 55 2.83 -2.97 3.75
C LEU A 55 2.52 -3.04 5.25
N ARG A 56 2.06 -4.19 5.72
CA ARG A 56 1.79 -4.43 7.14
C ARG A 56 3.07 -4.39 7.96
N ASP A 57 4.08 -5.17 7.57
CA ASP A 57 5.25 -5.42 8.42
C ASP A 57 6.23 -4.24 8.42
N ARG A 58 6.32 -3.47 7.32
CA ARG A 58 7.22 -2.30 7.23
C ARG A 58 6.57 -0.98 7.62
N TYR A 59 5.30 -0.79 7.25
CA TYR A 59 4.62 0.50 7.38
C TYR A 59 3.47 0.48 8.39
N GLY A 60 3.14 -0.68 8.95
CA GLY A 60 1.98 -0.81 9.84
C GLY A 60 0.67 -0.51 9.10
N LEU A 61 0.61 -0.73 7.78
CA LEU A 61 -0.56 -0.47 6.96
C LEU A 61 -1.30 -1.77 6.67
N GLN A 62 -2.62 -1.77 6.83
CA GLN A 62 -3.48 -2.86 6.42
C GLN A 62 -4.27 -2.49 5.18
N VAL A 63 -4.31 -3.41 4.22
CA VAL A 63 -5.12 -3.31 3.01
C VAL A 63 -6.02 -4.53 2.91
N PRO A 64 -7.35 -4.35 2.78
CA PRO A 64 -8.24 -5.46 2.48
C PRO A 64 -7.91 -6.03 1.09
N ALA A 65 -7.58 -7.33 1.02
CA ALA A 65 -7.26 -7.98 -0.26
C ALA A 65 -8.34 -7.78 -1.33
N ARG A 66 -9.62 -7.74 -0.92
CA ARG A 66 -10.74 -7.44 -1.82
C ARG A 66 -10.61 -6.07 -2.49
N GLN A 67 -10.22 -5.03 -1.75
CA GLN A 67 -10.06 -3.68 -2.30
C GLN A 67 -8.84 -3.60 -3.21
N PHE A 68 -7.72 -4.22 -2.82
CA PHE A 68 -6.54 -4.32 -3.68
C PHE A 68 -6.88 -4.99 -5.02
N LEU A 69 -7.57 -6.13 -5.00
CA LEU A 69 -7.95 -6.85 -6.21
C LEU A 69 -9.00 -6.11 -7.06
N GLN A 70 -9.79 -5.22 -6.46
CA GLN A 70 -10.82 -4.45 -7.17
C GLN A 70 -10.23 -3.27 -7.93
N ASP A 71 -9.28 -2.57 -7.33
CA ASP A 71 -8.57 -1.44 -7.94
C ASP A 71 -7.12 -1.47 -7.44
N ALA A 72 -6.24 -2.02 -8.28
CA ALA A 72 -4.84 -2.27 -7.93
C ALA A 72 -3.93 -1.10 -8.32
N ARG A 73 -4.50 0.08 -8.55
CA ARG A 73 -3.73 1.32 -8.69
C ARG A 73 -3.11 1.73 -7.36
N VAL A 74 -1.91 2.28 -7.42
CA VAL A 74 -1.17 2.75 -6.23
C VAL A 74 -2.01 3.73 -5.39
N SER A 75 -2.69 4.68 -6.04
CA SER A 75 -3.57 5.66 -5.38
C SER A 75 -4.74 4.98 -4.66
N ALA A 76 -5.45 4.09 -5.33
CA ALA A 76 -6.58 3.36 -4.78
C ALA A 76 -6.18 2.45 -3.61
N VAL A 77 -5.05 1.74 -3.74
CA VAL A 77 -4.50 0.90 -2.66
C VAL A 77 -4.09 1.76 -1.46
N ALA A 78 -3.48 2.93 -1.68
CA ALA A 78 -3.10 3.86 -0.62
C ALA A 78 -4.32 4.47 0.10
N GLU A 79 -5.40 4.73 -0.62
CA GLU A 79 -6.67 5.15 -0.02
C GLU A 79 -7.28 4.06 0.85
N ALA A 80 -7.23 2.80 0.37
CA ALA A 80 -7.71 1.62 1.09
C ALA A 80 -6.85 1.24 2.31
N CYS A 81 -5.61 1.71 2.38
CA CYS A 81 -4.71 1.49 3.52
C CYS A 81 -5.27 2.13 4.79
N THR A 82 -5.43 1.32 5.84
CA THR A 82 -5.68 1.77 7.20
C THR A 82 -4.44 1.59 8.05
N ARG A 83 -4.20 2.48 9.02
CA ARG A 83 -3.12 2.30 9.97
C ARG A 83 -3.51 1.23 10.98
N LEU A 84 -2.61 0.32 11.27
CA LEU A 84 -2.72 -0.57 12.40
C LEU A 84 -2.52 0.23 13.69
N ASP A 85 -3.60 0.41 14.45
CA ASP A 85 -3.48 0.84 15.83
C ASP A 85 -2.78 -0.28 16.61
N HIS A 86 -1.55 -0.01 17.08
CA HIS A 86 -0.81 -0.94 17.92
C HIS A 86 -1.43 -1.00 19.32
N THR A 87 -2.61 -1.61 19.46
CA THR A 87 -3.24 -1.86 20.77
C THR A 87 -3.30 -3.33 21.17
N ALA A 88 -2.82 -4.27 20.35
CA ALA A 88 -2.56 -5.64 20.82
C ALA A 88 -1.63 -6.37 19.84
N GLY A 89 -0.41 -6.67 20.27
CA GLY A 89 0.54 -7.42 19.44
C GLY A 89 1.87 -7.78 20.08
N ASP A 90 2.18 -7.30 21.29
CA ASP A 90 3.24 -7.89 22.12
C ASP A 90 2.73 -9.19 22.75
N ARG A 91 2.76 -10.29 21.99
CA ARG A 91 2.96 -11.66 22.50
C ARG A 91 3.44 -12.55 21.35
N ARG A 92 4.75 -12.72 21.23
CA ARG A 92 5.41 -14.01 20.95
C ARG A 92 6.91 -13.89 21.05
#